data_AF-A0A923ZAJ1-F1
#
_entry.id   AF-A0A923ZAJ1-F1
#
_cell.length_a   1.000
_cell.length_b   1.000
_cell.length_c   1.000
_cell.angle_alpha   90.00
_cell.angle_beta   90.00
_cell.angle_gamma   90.00
#
_symmetry.space_group_name_H-M   'P 1'
#
loop_
_entity.id
_entity.type
_entity.pdbx_description
1 polymer ?
#
loop_
_entity_poly.entity_id
_entity_poly.type
_entity_poly.pdbx_seq_one_letter_code
_entity_poly.pdbx_strand_id
1 'polypeptide(L)'
;MDDLQRSAALFTRAAAAFAPSHIKGLLQLTFSDAPELDCFVRFTDASLSLLAEADDEVDTRITLSLALLRLAYENPQLLDGRFPPWNDGATVEGNMSLLNLAMQLLKLPSAADQAFFDRVDRDPAYARVDHITLLDRPGAAEITRAICAGRPVVAKGLLDACPTRAWDWTTMCTEFGDAPLRYNPRTGEQETLSSFVRGMADSAKKTVYLKGCALPVSMKSLFDIPLFESFSTSPEHMWFGRELQDKCVTPLHRDTAHSVLMHFCGHKKFWIYPPSQADSVYPIKAFNSYQRCYVAYPRAYDTQCYPKFQQAKPLEIILAPGDLLMLPAGWFHCAWALDDVFSVSRFIGLNPFAKNLSAQAE
;
A
#
# COMPACT_ATOMS: atom_id res chain seq x y z
N MET A 1 20.60 23.09 10.88
CA MET A 1 20.26 22.04 11.86
C MET A 1 21.34 20.99 11.78
N ASP A 2 21.99 20.68 12.89
CA ASP A 2 22.99 19.60 12.95
C ASP A 2 22.31 18.21 12.91
N ASP A 3 23.09 17.14 12.83
CA ASP A 3 22.55 15.78 12.69
C ASP A 3 21.88 15.26 13.96
N LEU A 4 22.33 15.71 15.13
CA LEU A 4 21.69 15.39 16.41
C LEU A 4 20.27 15.99 16.48
N GLN A 5 20.14 17.25 16.05
CA GLN A 5 18.86 17.93 15.93
C GLN A 5 17.95 17.28 14.87
N ARG A 6 18.50 16.80 13.72
CA ARG A 6 17.74 16.02 12.73
C ARG A 6 17.18 14.73 13.33
N SER A 7 18.04 13.98 14.02
CA SER A 7 17.69 12.74 14.68
C SER A 7 16.57 12.97 15.71
N ALA A 8 16.74 13.93 16.62
CA ALA A 8 15.72 14.30 17.60
C ALA A 8 14.39 14.73 16.95
N ALA A 9 14.44 15.47 15.84
CA ALA A 9 13.25 15.90 15.11
C ALA A 9 12.51 14.72 14.45
N LEU A 10 13.21 13.74 13.88
CA LEU A 10 12.60 12.51 13.37
C LEU A 10 11.84 11.75 14.46
N PHE A 11 12.46 11.58 15.64
CA PHE A 11 11.83 10.87 16.74
C PHE A 11 10.64 11.63 17.33
N THR A 12 10.73 12.95 17.44
CA THR A 12 9.61 13.79 17.86
C THR A 12 8.41 13.62 16.91
N ARG A 13 8.65 13.58 15.60
CA ARG A 13 7.60 13.30 14.59
C ARG A 13 7.03 11.90 14.76
N ALA A 14 7.87 10.89 14.91
CA ALA A 14 7.44 9.52 15.12
C ALA A 14 6.56 9.39 16.37
N ALA A 15 6.97 10.02 17.49
CA ALA A 15 6.20 10.05 18.74
C ALA A 15 4.84 10.71 18.57
N ALA A 16 4.76 11.83 17.83
CA ALA A 16 3.50 12.51 17.56
C ALA A 16 2.55 11.70 16.65
N ALA A 17 3.10 10.84 15.79
CA ALA A 17 2.33 9.99 14.89
C ALA A 17 1.91 8.65 15.52
N PHE A 18 2.51 8.27 16.65
CA PHE A 18 2.25 7.01 17.32
C PHE A 18 0.90 7.03 18.05
N ALA A 19 0.20 5.91 17.96
CA ALA A 19 -0.96 5.59 18.76
C ALA A 19 -0.72 4.26 19.49
N PRO A 20 -1.47 4.00 20.57
CA PRO A 20 -1.34 2.77 21.34
C PRO A 20 -1.35 1.51 20.47
N SER A 21 -0.42 0.59 20.75
CA SER A 21 -0.18 -0.59 19.93
C SER A 21 0.34 -1.75 20.78
N HIS A 22 0.02 -2.99 20.39
CA HIS A 22 0.58 -4.19 21.02
C HIS A 22 2.06 -4.41 20.66
N ILE A 23 2.57 -3.72 19.64
CA ILE A 23 3.97 -3.79 19.23
C ILE A 23 4.79 -2.96 20.22
N LYS A 24 5.51 -3.66 21.09
CA LYS A 24 6.41 -3.11 22.10
C LYS A 24 7.82 -3.65 21.90
N GLY A 25 8.79 -2.97 22.50
CA GLY A 25 10.18 -3.43 22.51
C GLY A 25 11.18 -2.29 22.45
N LEU A 26 12.45 -2.65 22.52
CA LEU A 26 13.58 -1.74 22.42
C LEU A 26 14.20 -1.84 21.02
N LEU A 27 14.19 -0.71 20.30
CA LEU A 27 14.87 -0.57 19.04
C LEU A 27 16.19 0.17 19.26
N GLN A 28 17.30 -0.36 18.76
CA GLN A 28 18.58 0.34 18.70
C GLN A 28 18.80 0.87 17.27
N LEU A 29 19.01 2.17 17.15
CA LEU A 29 19.43 2.80 15.91
C LEU A 29 20.92 3.09 16.00
N THR A 30 21.70 2.49 15.10
CA THR A 30 23.16 2.66 15.05
C THR A 30 23.60 3.29 13.74
N PHE A 31 24.70 4.05 13.80
CA PHE A 31 25.25 4.77 12.65
C PHE A 31 26.64 4.28 12.29
N SER A 32 26.79 3.73 11.08
CA SER A 32 28.05 3.11 10.64
C SER A 32 29.22 4.09 10.54
N ASP A 33 28.92 5.37 10.32
CA ASP A 33 29.87 6.47 10.09
C ASP A 33 29.82 7.56 11.18
N ALA A 34 28.98 7.38 12.22
CA ALA A 34 28.89 8.29 13.37
C ALA A 34 28.35 7.60 14.65
N PRO A 35 29.08 6.64 15.23
CA PRO A 35 28.61 5.84 16.37
C PRO A 35 28.25 6.66 17.62
N GLU A 36 28.77 7.89 17.74
CA GLU A 36 28.41 8.83 18.80
C GLU A 36 26.95 9.30 18.77
N LEU A 37 26.24 9.04 17.67
CA LEU A 37 24.81 9.35 17.51
C LEU A 37 23.91 8.14 17.76
N ASP A 38 24.48 6.98 18.09
CA ASP A 38 23.72 5.79 18.43
C ASP A 38 22.71 6.09 19.53
N CYS A 39 21.49 5.57 19.37
CA CYS A 39 20.41 5.82 20.30
C CYS A 39 19.42 4.66 20.34
N PHE A 40 18.56 4.69 21.35
CA PHE A 40 17.55 3.67 21.56
C PHE A 40 16.17 4.29 21.54
N VAL A 41 15.19 3.56 20.99
CA VAL A 41 13.79 3.93 20.98
C VAL A 41 13.02 2.83 21.67
N ARG A 42 12.45 3.15 22.82
CA ARG A 42 11.57 2.23 23.54
C ARG A 42 10.14 2.44 23.09
N PHE A 43 9.51 1.36 22.63
CA PHE A 43 8.09 1.29 22.30
C PHE A 43 7.35 0.61 23.44
N THR A 44 6.38 1.31 24.01
CA THR A 44 5.43 0.77 24.98
C THR A 44 4.06 0.61 24.34
N ASP A 45 3.10 0.12 25.12
CA ASP A 45 1.70 0.05 24.74
C ASP A 45 1.07 1.40 24.44
N ALA A 46 1.55 2.48 25.08
CA ALA A 46 0.95 3.81 25.01
C ALA A 46 1.84 4.91 24.42
N SER A 47 3.16 4.68 24.32
CA SER A 47 4.10 5.73 23.90
C SER A 47 5.35 5.17 23.22
N LEU A 48 6.12 6.07 22.61
CA LEU A 48 7.53 5.82 22.32
C LEU A 48 8.41 6.91 22.93
N SER A 49 9.60 6.51 23.36
CA SER A 49 10.58 7.40 24.00
C SER A 49 11.98 7.16 23.45
N LEU A 50 12.69 8.24 23.15
CA LEU A 50 14.11 8.22 22.80
C LEU A 50 14.96 8.13 24.08
N LEU A 51 15.97 7.26 24.07
CA LEU A 51 16.90 7.03 25.17
C LEU A 51 18.33 7.12 24.62
N ALA A 52 19.23 7.74 25.40
CA ALA A 52 20.65 7.78 25.07
C ALA A 52 21.34 6.43 25.33
N GLU A 53 20.92 5.76 26.39
CA GLU A 53 21.44 4.45 26.81
C GLU A 53 20.26 3.56 27.25
N ALA A 54 20.44 2.25 27.13
CA ALA A 54 19.48 1.26 27.60
C ALA A 54 20.21 -0.02 28.01
N ASP A 55 19.86 -0.56 29.18
CA ASP A 55 20.43 -1.81 29.73
C ASP A 55 19.62 -3.05 29.34
N ASP A 56 18.42 -2.87 28.75
CA ASP A 56 17.56 -3.98 28.33
C ASP A 56 18.08 -4.66 27.06
N GLU A 57 17.63 -5.91 26.85
CA GLU A 57 17.87 -6.61 25.60
C GLU A 57 17.22 -5.86 24.42
N VAL A 58 17.99 -5.70 23.32
CA VAL A 58 17.53 -5.01 22.12
C VAL A 58 16.72 -5.97 21.26
N ASP A 59 15.43 -5.67 21.06
CA ASP A 59 14.53 -6.45 20.21
C ASP A 59 14.82 -6.27 18.72
N THR A 60 15.29 -5.09 18.31
CA THR A 60 15.54 -4.75 16.90
C THR A 60 16.70 -3.78 16.77
N ARG A 61 17.64 -4.08 15.89
CA ARG A 61 18.74 -3.17 15.55
C ARG A 61 18.62 -2.73 14.10
N ILE A 62 18.72 -1.44 13.85
CA ILE A 62 18.84 -0.84 12.52
C ILE A 62 20.19 -0.14 12.44
N THR A 63 21.05 -0.54 11.50
CA THR A 63 22.31 0.17 11.21
C THR A 63 22.16 0.91 9.89
N LEU A 64 22.50 2.19 9.84
CA LEU A 64 22.47 3.00 8.63
C LEU A 64 23.57 4.08 8.62
N SER A 65 23.81 4.73 7.48
CA SER A 65 24.74 5.86 7.41
C SER A 65 24.05 7.19 7.74
N LEU A 66 24.82 8.19 8.19
CA LEU A 66 24.33 9.55 8.37
C LEU A 66 23.71 10.13 7.10
N ALA A 67 24.27 9.80 5.93
CA ALA A 67 23.70 10.19 4.65
C ALA A 67 22.27 9.66 4.46
N LEU A 68 22.01 8.42 4.86
CA LEU A 68 20.67 7.83 4.77
C LEU A 68 19.69 8.46 5.79
N LEU A 69 20.16 8.81 6.99
CA LEU A 69 19.35 9.57 7.97
C LEU A 69 18.96 10.95 7.43
N ARG A 70 19.91 11.67 6.85
CA ARG A 70 19.65 12.99 6.25
C ARG A 70 18.64 12.87 5.11
N LEU A 71 18.80 11.86 4.25
CA LEU A 71 17.87 11.58 3.17
C LEU A 71 16.46 11.33 3.70
N ALA A 72 16.33 10.53 4.77
CA ALA A 72 15.05 10.25 5.44
C ALA A 72 14.41 11.51 6.02
N TYR A 73 15.21 12.39 6.63
CA TYR A 73 14.73 13.65 7.21
C TYR A 73 14.28 14.65 6.15
N GLU A 74 15.03 14.77 5.06
CA GLU A 74 14.81 15.75 3.99
C GLU A 74 13.71 15.29 3.03
N ASN A 75 13.55 13.98 2.84
CA ASN A 75 12.61 13.38 1.90
C ASN A 75 11.70 12.32 2.57
N PRO A 76 10.96 12.67 3.63
CA PRO A 76 10.20 11.70 4.41
C PRO A 76 9.08 11.01 3.62
N GLN A 77 8.64 11.62 2.51
CA GLN A 77 7.67 11.04 1.56
C GLN A 77 8.27 9.92 0.69
N LEU A 78 9.60 9.88 0.52
CA LEU A 78 10.30 8.85 -0.25
C LEU A 78 10.65 7.61 0.58
N LEU A 79 10.36 7.63 1.88
CA LEU A 79 10.56 6.48 2.76
C LEU A 79 9.55 5.38 2.43
N ASP A 80 9.95 4.46 1.55
CA ASP A 80 9.19 3.29 1.15
C ASP A 80 10.15 2.09 1.02
N GLY A 81 9.70 0.89 1.42
CA GLY A 81 10.51 -0.32 1.29
C GLY A 81 10.79 -0.75 -0.15
N ARG A 82 10.26 -0.03 -1.15
CA ARG A 82 10.59 -0.17 -2.58
C ARG A 82 11.65 0.84 -3.03
N PHE A 83 12.07 1.77 -2.18
CA PHE A 83 13.05 2.79 -2.49
C PHE A 83 14.47 2.22 -2.28
N PRO A 84 15.29 2.06 -3.34
CA PRO A 84 16.56 1.35 -3.27
C PRO A 84 17.55 1.87 -2.21
N PRO A 85 17.73 3.20 -2.02
CA PRO A 85 18.64 3.70 -0.99
C PRO A 85 18.35 3.18 0.42
N TRP A 86 17.09 2.88 0.75
CA TRP A 86 16.74 2.28 2.04
C TRP A 86 17.05 0.79 2.10
N ASN A 87 16.81 0.05 1.01
CA ASN A 87 17.01 -1.40 0.96
C ASN A 87 18.49 -1.80 0.91
N ASP A 88 19.32 -0.94 0.33
CA ASP A 88 20.74 -1.19 0.11
C ASP A 88 21.62 -0.48 1.16
N GLY A 89 21.10 0.58 1.79
CA GLY A 89 21.85 1.43 2.71
C GLY A 89 21.60 1.19 4.20
N ALA A 90 20.72 0.27 4.57
CA ALA A 90 20.45 -0.10 5.96
C ALA A 90 20.53 -1.61 6.19
N THR A 91 21.12 -2.03 7.30
CA THR A 91 21.06 -3.42 7.79
C THR A 91 20.10 -3.50 8.97
N VAL A 92 19.36 -4.61 9.06
CA VAL A 92 18.36 -4.80 10.11
C VAL A 92 18.44 -6.20 10.67
N GLU A 93 18.37 -6.29 12.00
CA GLU A 93 18.36 -7.51 12.78
C GLU A 93 17.23 -7.48 13.82
N GLY A 94 16.62 -8.64 14.10
CA GLY A 94 15.62 -8.80 15.17
C GLY A 94 14.16 -8.75 14.71
N ASN A 95 13.30 -8.12 15.52
CA ASN A 95 11.84 -8.15 15.40
C ASN A 95 11.31 -7.30 14.22
N MET A 96 10.90 -7.99 13.16
CA MET A 96 10.36 -7.35 11.95
C MET A 96 9.08 -6.53 12.18
N SER A 97 8.26 -6.85 13.19
CA SER A 97 7.06 -6.06 13.49
C SER A 97 7.42 -4.69 14.06
N LEU A 98 8.42 -4.66 14.93
CA LEU A 98 8.95 -3.42 15.52
C LEU A 98 9.65 -2.56 14.45
N LEU A 99 10.47 -3.18 13.59
CA LEU A 99 11.06 -2.50 12.41
C LEU A 99 9.98 -1.85 11.56
N ASN A 100 8.97 -2.62 11.13
CA ASN A 100 7.94 -2.13 10.21
C ASN A 100 7.16 -0.96 10.80
N LEU A 101 6.91 -0.97 12.11
CA LEU A 101 6.27 0.12 12.81
C LEU A 101 7.18 1.36 12.88
N ALA A 102 8.44 1.19 13.30
CA ALA A 102 9.41 2.28 13.35
C ALA A 102 9.56 2.96 11.98
N MET A 103 9.73 2.17 10.92
CA MET A 103 9.82 2.68 9.55
C MET A 103 8.56 3.39 9.07
N GLN A 104 7.39 2.91 9.48
CA GLN A 104 6.14 3.60 9.15
C GLN A 104 6.06 4.97 9.83
N LEU A 105 6.52 5.10 11.08
CA LEU A 105 6.45 6.34 11.86
C LEU A 105 7.44 7.42 11.42
N LEU A 106 8.48 7.07 10.65
CA LEU A 106 9.40 8.03 10.06
C LEU A 106 8.80 8.78 8.86
N LYS A 107 7.71 8.26 8.27
CA LYS A 107 7.05 8.89 7.13
C LYS A 107 6.33 10.17 7.55
N LEU A 108 6.26 11.12 6.63
CA LEU A 108 5.50 12.35 6.81
C LEU A 108 4.64 12.58 5.56
N PRO A 109 3.33 12.78 5.72
CA PRO A 109 2.49 13.09 4.58
C PRO A 109 2.72 14.53 4.10
N SER A 110 2.44 14.78 2.83
CA SER A 110 2.39 16.15 2.32
C SER A 110 1.23 16.91 2.98
N ALA A 111 1.35 18.24 3.10
CA ALA A 111 0.27 19.07 3.61
C ALA A 111 -1.02 18.93 2.76
N ALA A 112 -0.87 18.71 1.46
CA ALA A 112 -1.98 18.50 0.53
C ALA A 112 -2.70 17.16 0.81
N ASP A 113 -1.95 16.07 0.99
CA ASP A 113 -2.54 14.76 1.29
C ASP A 113 -3.22 14.74 2.66
N GLN A 114 -2.58 15.35 3.67
CA GLN A 114 -3.18 15.48 5.00
C GLN A 114 -4.48 16.29 4.95
N ALA A 115 -4.47 17.45 4.29
CA ALA A 115 -5.67 18.27 4.14
C ALA A 115 -6.77 17.56 3.33
N PHE A 116 -6.39 16.76 2.33
CA PHE A 116 -7.32 15.94 1.57
C PHE A 116 -8.01 14.91 2.46
N PHE A 117 -7.26 14.13 3.22
CA PHE A 117 -7.81 13.15 4.16
C PHE A 117 -8.67 13.78 5.25
N ASP A 118 -8.20 14.86 5.88
CA ASP A 118 -8.98 15.60 6.88
C ASP A 118 -10.31 16.12 6.32
N ARG A 119 -10.36 16.44 5.02
CA ARG A 119 -11.59 16.86 4.34
C ARG A 119 -12.53 15.69 4.10
N VAL A 120 -12.07 14.59 3.51
CA VAL A 120 -12.94 13.46 3.17
C VAL A 120 -13.45 12.72 4.41
N ASP A 121 -12.68 12.71 5.50
CA ASP A 121 -13.08 12.08 6.78
C ASP A 121 -14.27 12.80 7.43
N ARG A 122 -14.42 14.10 7.16
CA ARG A 122 -15.50 14.95 7.69
C ARG A 122 -16.63 15.20 6.68
N ASP A 123 -16.49 14.74 5.45
CA ASP A 123 -17.45 15.01 4.39
C ASP A 123 -18.70 14.10 4.53
N PRO A 124 -19.89 14.69 4.78
CA PRO A 124 -21.13 13.93 4.96
C PRO A 124 -21.52 13.09 3.74
N ALA A 125 -20.99 13.39 2.55
CA ALA A 125 -21.26 12.62 1.34
C ALA A 125 -20.77 11.17 1.48
N TYR A 126 -19.61 10.96 2.13
CA TYR A 126 -19.06 9.62 2.35
C TYR A 126 -19.77 8.85 3.47
N ALA A 127 -20.31 9.55 4.47
CA ALA A 127 -21.04 8.95 5.58
C ALA A 127 -22.38 8.31 5.16
N ARG A 128 -22.91 8.69 3.98
CA ARG A 128 -24.19 8.19 3.45
C ARG A 128 -24.04 6.99 2.51
N VAL A 129 -22.81 6.55 2.23
CA VAL A 129 -22.57 5.44 1.29
C VAL A 129 -22.63 4.11 2.03
N ASP A 130 -23.73 3.39 1.83
CA ASP A 130 -24.01 2.07 2.42
C ASP A 130 -24.07 0.94 1.38
N HIS A 131 -23.83 1.24 0.11
CA HIS A 131 -23.86 0.27 -0.98
C HIS A 131 -22.78 0.57 -2.03
N ILE A 132 -22.48 -0.45 -2.83
CA ILE A 132 -21.57 -0.36 -3.97
C ILE A 132 -22.38 -0.02 -5.22
N THR A 133 -21.91 0.93 -6.02
CA THR A 133 -22.56 1.26 -7.30
C THR A 133 -22.18 0.20 -8.34
N LEU A 134 -23.16 -0.48 -8.93
CA LEU A 134 -22.93 -1.44 -10.01
C LEU A 134 -23.27 -0.81 -11.35
N LEU A 135 -22.33 -0.86 -12.30
CA LEU A 135 -22.53 -0.32 -13.65
C LEU A 135 -22.21 -1.39 -14.71
N ASP A 136 -23.03 -1.47 -15.76
CA ASP A 136 -22.75 -2.31 -16.93
C ASP A 136 -22.24 -1.43 -18.06
N ARG A 137 -21.04 -1.73 -18.55
CA ARG A 137 -20.34 -1.03 -19.65
C ARG A 137 -20.37 0.50 -19.54
N PRO A 138 -20.03 1.09 -18.38
CA PRO A 138 -20.14 2.54 -18.19
C PRO A 138 -19.17 3.33 -19.07
N GLY A 139 -19.59 4.50 -19.52
CA GLY A 139 -18.70 5.48 -20.15
C GLY A 139 -17.87 6.29 -19.15
N ALA A 140 -16.89 7.04 -19.65
CA ALA A 140 -16.05 7.91 -18.82
C ALA A 140 -16.87 8.88 -17.94
N ALA A 141 -17.94 9.48 -18.49
CA ALA A 141 -18.79 10.41 -17.76
C ALA A 141 -19.54 9.78 -16.57
N GLU A 142 -19.90 8.49 -16.65
CA GLU A 142 -20.53 7.77 -15.54
C GLU A 142 -19.53 7.49 -14.43
N ILE A 143 -18.33 7.03 -14.80
CA ILE A 143 -17.23 6.83 -13.86
C ILE A 143 -16.85 8.13 -13.17
N THR A 144 -16.72 9.25 -13.91
CA THR A 144 -16.40 10.54 -13.31
C THR A 144 -17.48 11.00 -12.35
N ARG A 145 -18.76 10.90 -12.71
CA ARG A 145 -19.87 11.27 -11.80
C ARG A 145 -19.82 10.47 -10.50
N ALA A 146 -19.53 9.17 -10.58
CA ALA A 146 -19.39 8.34 -9.38
C ALA A 146 -18.17 8.74 -8.52
N ILE A 147 -17.01 8.99 -9.16
CA ILE A 147 -15.79 9.46 -8.48
C ILE A 147 -16.05 10.79 -7.75
N CYS A 148 -16.63 11.78 -8.44
CA CYS A 148 -16.92 13.08 -7.87
C CYS A 148 -17.96 13.01 -6.74
N ALA A 149 -18.85 12.02 -6.78
CA ALA A 149 -19.80 11.75 -5.71
C ALA A 149 -19.22 10.89 -4.57
N GLY A 150 -17.93 10.52 -4.62
CA GLY A 150 -17.27 9.71 -3.59
C GLY A 150 -17.77 8.26 -3.53
N ARG A 151 -18.38 7.74 -4.61
CA ARG A 151 -19.01 6.42 -4.64
C ARG A 151 -18.09 5.32 -5.20
N PRO A 152 -17.91 4.20 -4.49
CA PRO A 152 -17.22 3.04 -5.02
C PRO A 152 -18.06 2.39 -6.12
N VAL A 153 -17.40 1.96 -7.19
CA VAL A 153 -18.05 1.36 -8.36
C VAL A 153 -17.45 -0.01 -8.65
N VAL A 154 -18.31 -0.98 -8.91
CA VAL A 154 -17.94 -2.20 -9.64
C VAL A 154 -18.55 -2.10 -11.03
N ALA A 155 -17.70 -2.05 -12.04
CA ALA A 155 -18.09 -1.96 -13.44
C ALA A 155 -17.87 -3.31 -14.13
N LYS A 156 -18.86 -3.72 -14.93
CA LYS A 156 -18.82 -4.92 -15.76
C LYS A 156 -18.73 -4.58 -17.24
N GLY A 157 -18.27 -5.53 -18.04
CA GLY A 157 -18.24 -5.43 -19.50
C GLY A 157 -17.15 -4.53 -20.08
N LEU A 158 -16.41 -3.77 -19.27
CA LEU A 158 -15.27 -2.96 -19.72
C LEU A 158 -14.05 -3.80 -20.11
N LEU A 159 -13.92 -4.97 -19.50
CA LEU A 159 -12.82 -5.91 -19.78
C LEU A 159 -13.20 -6.94 -20.86
N ASP A 160 -14.40 -6.84 -21.45
CA ASP A 160 -14.89 -7.81 -22.44
C ASP A 160 -14.00 -7.86 -23.70
N ALA A 161 -13.43 -6.71 -24.07
CA ALA A 161 -12.54 -6.57 -25.23
C ALA A 161 -11.07 -6.85 -24.91
N CYS A 162 -10.71 -7.07 -23.62
CA CYS A 162 -9.34 -7.38 -23.25
C CYS A 162 -9.01 -8.82 -23.69
N PRO A 163 -7.94 -9.03 -24.49
CA PRO A 163 -7.58 -10.37 -24.99
C PRO A 163 -7.23 -11.34 -23.86
N THR A 164 -6.90 -10.81 -22.69
CA THR A 164 -6.43 -11.54 -21.50
C THR A 164 -7.54 -12.07 -20.61
N ARG A 165 -8.81 -11.83 -20.95
CA ARG A 165 -9.96 -12.26 -20.13
C ARG A 165 -10.07 -13.78 -19.97
N ALA A 166 -9.55 -14.55 -20.92
CA ALA A 166 -9.59 -16.01 -20.93
C ALA A 166 -8.26 -16.67 -20.54
N TRP A 167 -7.31 -15.92 -19.98
CA TRP A 167 -6.00 -16.47 -19.65
C TRP A 167 -6.07 -17.48 -18.51
N ASP A 168 -5.40 -18.61 -18.74
CA ASP A 168 -4.92 -19.48 -17.70
C ASP A 168 -3.40 -19.30 -17.50
N TRP A 169 -2.87 -19.91 -16.44
CA TRP A 169 -1.45 -19.82 -16.11
C TRP A 169 -0.52 -20.38 -17.18
N THR A 170 -0.99 -21.35 -17.97
CA THR A 170 -0.22 -21.97 -19.05
C THR A 170 -0.03 -20.96 -20.18
N THR A 171 -1.11 -20.34 -20.66
CA THR A 171 -1.04 -19.32 -21.71
C THR A 171 -0.17 -18.15 -21.30
N MET A 172 -0.33 -17.64 -20.06
CA MET A 172 0.51 -16.55 -19.55
C MET A 172 2.00 -16.92 -19.55
N CYS A 173 2.35 -18.14 -19.12
CA CYS A 173 3.74 -18.60 -19.10
C CYS A 173 4.31 -18.84 -20.50
N THR A 174 3.49 -19.32 -21.45
CA THR A 174 3.92 -19.52 -22.84
C THR A 174 4.21 -18.20 -23.53
N GLU A 175 3.38 -17.18 -23.33
CA GLU A 175 3.52 -15.90 -24.03
C GLU A 175 4.48 -14.93 -23.31
N PHE A 176 4.48 -14.90 -21.97
CA PHE A 176 5.19 -13.90 -21.17
C PHE A 176 6.11 -14.51 -20.11
N GLY A 177 6.46 -15.78 -20.23
CA GLY A 177 7.20 -16.51 -19.19
C GLY A 177 8.53 -15.89 -18.77
N ASP A 178 9.23 -15.25 -19.71
CA ASP A 178 10.52 -14.58 -19.49
C ASP A 178 10.37 -13.13 -19.00
N ALA A 179 9.14 -12.61 -18.89
CA ALA A 179 8.92 -11.25 -18.44
C ALA A 179 9.46 -11.05 -17.01
N PRO A 180 10.29 -10.02 -16.77
CA PRO A 180 10.91 -9.79 -15.47
C PRO A 180 9.89 -9.25 -14.47
N LEU A 181 9.85 -9.82 -13.27
CA LEU A 181 8.98 -9.38 -12.17
C LEU A 181 9.77 -8.68 -11.06
N ARG A 182 10.73 -9.37 -10.45
CA ARG A 182 11.53 -8.83 -9.33
C ARG A 182 13.00 -9.14 -9.52
N TYR A 183 13.84 -8.18 -9.20
CA TYR A 183 15.28 -8.36 -9.17
C TYR A 183 15.75 -8.38 -7.73
N ASN A 184 16.55 -9.39 -7.36
CA ASN A 184 17.21 -9.43 -6.06
C ASN A 184 18.64 -8.91 -6.20
N PRO A 185 18.95 -7.68 -5.77
CA PRO A 185 20.29 -7.13 -5.91
C PRO A 185 21.35 -7.86 -5.07
N ARG A 186 20.94 -8.60 -4.03
CA ARG A 186 21.86 -9.34 -3.15
C ARG A 186 22.33 -10.65 -3.78
N THR A 187 21.45 -11.35 -4.51
CA THR A 187 21.78 -12.62 -5.18
C THR A 187 22.05 -12.45 -6.68
N GLY A 188 21.70 -11.30 -7.25
CA GLY A 188 21.74 -11.04 -8.70
C GLY A 188 20.66 -11.78 -9.49
N GLU A 189 19.73 -12.45 -8.80
CA GLU A 189 18.71 -13.27 -9.46
C GLU A 189 17.52 -12.43 -9.94
N GLN A 190 17.09 -12.73 -11.17
CA GLN A 190 15.87 -12.19 -11.76
C GLN A 190 14.74 -13.22 -11.62
N GLU A 191 13.69 -12.87 -10.88
CA GLU A 191 12.43 -13.62 -10.89
C GLU A 191 11.64 -13.24 -12.14
N THR A 192 11.16 -14.25 -12.88
CA THR A 192 10.35 -14.11 -14.09
C THR A 192 8.92 -14.57 -13.82
N LEU A 193 8.01 -14.26 -14.75
CA LEU A 193 6.62 -14.72 -14.66
C LEU A 193 6.53 -16.24 -14.51
N SER A 194 7.25 -17.01 -15.35
CA SER A 194 7.25 -18.48 -15.28
C SER A 194 7.88 -19.02 -14.00
N SER A 195 8.92 -18.37 -13.44
CA SER A 195 9.48 -18.82 -12.16
C SER A 195 8.56 -18.50 -10.98
N PHE A 196 7.85 -17.37 -11.03
CA PHE A 196 6.83 -17.01 -10.04
C PHE A 196 5.64 -17.96 -10.07
N VAL A 197 5.08 -18.27 -11.25
CA VAL A 197 3.96 -19.21 -11.41
C VAL A 197 4.33 -20.61 -10.92
N ARG A 198 5.51 -21.13 -11.28
CA ARG A 198 6.02 -22.39 -10.69
C ARG A 198 6.12 -22.30 -9.17
N GLY A 199 6.54 -21.14 -8.67
CA GLY A 199 6.54 -20.83 -7.25
C GLY A 199 5.15 -20.86 -6.63
N MET A 200 4.07 -20.51 -7.33
CA MET A 200 2.70 -20.59 -6.80
C MET A 200 2.24 -22.03 -6.58
N ALA A 201 2.67 -22.96 -7.43
CA ALA A 201 2.37 -24.39 -7.28
C ALA A 201 3.17 -25.08 -6.15
N ASP A 202 4.26 -24.46 -5.68
CA ASP A 202 5.12 -25.01 -4.64
C ASP A 202 4.50 -24.84 -3.25
N SER A 203 3.98 -25.93 -2.67
CA SER A 203 3.37 -25.94 -1.34
C SER A 203 4.34 -25.61 -0.21
N ALA A 204 5.67 -25.72 -0.42
CA ALA A 204 6.67 -25.33 0.57
C ALA A 204 6.79 -23.81 0.72
N LYS A 205 6.42 -23.02 -0.29
CA LYS A 205 6.46 -21.56 -0.23
C LYS A 205 5.27 -21.02 0.58
N LYS A 206 5.56 -20.50 1.78
CA LYS A 206 4.54 -19.98 2.72
C LYS A 206 3.81 -18.71 2.24
N THR A 207 4.37 -17.93 1.32
CA THR A 207 3.71 -16.71 0.80
C THR A 207 4.18 -16.42 -0.62
N VAL A 208 3.26 -16.48 -1.57
CA VAL A 208 3.54 -16.17 -2.98
C VAL A 208 2.52 -15.15 -3.46
N TYR A 209 2.84 -13.87 -3.26
CA TYR A 209 2.01 -12.75 -3.68
C TYR A 209 2.88 -11.54 -4.06
N LEU A 210 2.74 -11.06 -5.30
CA LEU A 210 3.30 -9.81 -5.79
C LEU A 210 2.41 -8.65 -5.34
N LYS A 211 3.00 -7.77 -4.54
CA LYS A 211 2.32 -6.58 -3.98
C LYS A 211 2.65 -5.37 -4.83
N GLY A 212 1.81 -5.09 -5.82
CA GLY A 212 1.95 -3.90 -6.68
C GLY A 212 3.28 -3.88 -7.42
N CYS A 213 3.61 -4.96 -8.13
CA CYS A 213 4.79 -5.05 -8.99
C CYS A 213 4.56 -4.24 -10.26
N ALA A 214 5.54 -3.52 -10.78
CA ALA A 214 5.39 -2.84 -12.08
C ALA A 214 5.04 -3.84 -13.18
N LEU A 215 4.07 -3.50 -14.03
CA LEU A 215 3.69 -4.32 -15.19
C LEU A 215 4.82 -4.33 -16.24
N PRO A 216 5.29 -5.50 -16.70
CA PRO A 216 6.30 -5.59 -17.75
C PRO A 216 5.86 -4.87 -19.02
N VAL A 217 6.82 -4.20 -19.68
CA VAL A 217 6.54 -3.42 -20.90
C VAL A 217 5.90 -4.27 -21.99
N SER A 218 6.32 -5.53 -22.14
CA SER A 218 5.77 -6.49 -23.10
C SER A 218 4.28 -6.79 -22.89
N MET A 219 3.74 -6.55 -21.70
CA MET A 219 2.36 -6.84 -21.35
C MET A 219 1.44 -5.61 -21.40
N LYS A 220 1.99 -4.38 -21.51
CA LYS A 220 1.22 -3.14 -21.30
C LYS A 220 0.01 -3.00 -22.23
N SER A 221 0.21 -3.23 -23.53
CA SER A 221 -0.84 -3.07 -24.55
C SER A 221 -2.06 -3.97 -24.35
N LEU A 222 -1.93 -5.03 -23.55
CA LEU A 222 -3.00 -5.98 -23.26
C LEU A 222 -4.01 -5.44 -22.26
N PHE A 223 -3.64 -4.40 -21.51
CA PHE A 223 -4.45 -3.79 -20.45
C PHE A 223 -4.85 -2.35 -20.78
N ASP A 224 -4.72 -1.95 -22.04
CA ASP A 224 -5.18 -0.66 -22.51
C ASP A 224 -6.68 -0.70 -22.77
N ILE A 225 -7.41 0.03 -21.93
CA ILE A 225 -8.86 0.16 -22.00
C ILE A 225 -9.19 1.57 -22.49
N PRO A 226 -10.05 1.73 -23.53
CA PRO A 226 -10.42 3.04 -24.06
C PRO A 226 -10.95 4.03 -23.01
N LEU A 227 -11.59 3.52 -21.94
CA LEU A 227 -12.02 4.32 -20.80
C LEU A 227 -10.89 5.22 -20.25
N PHE A 228 -9.65 4.71 -20.20
CA PHE A 228 -8.52 5.42 -19.60
C PHE A 228 -7.93 6.54 -20.46
N GLU A 229 -8.25 6.62 -21.76
CA GLU A 229 -7.81 7.74 -22.63
C GLU A 229 -8.37 9.10 -22.17
N SER A 230 -9.46 9.04 -21.40
CA SER A 230 -10.11 10.21 -20.81
C SER A 230 -9.46 10.68 -19.50
N PHE A 231 -8.54 9.91 -18.92
CA PHE A 231 -7.98 10.15 -17.59
C PHE A 231 -6.46 10.32 -17.62
N SER A 232 -5.92 11.08 -16.67
CA SER A 232 -4.47 11.06 -16.37
C SER A 232 -4.21 9.94 -15.37
N THR A 233 -3.49 8.89 -15.80
CA THR A 233 -3.27 7.67 -15.00
C THR A 233 -1.82 7.46 -14.62
N SER A 234 -1.59 6.86 -13.45
CA SER A 234 -0.27 6.33 -13.09
C SER A 234 0.13 5.12 -13.95
N PRO A 235 1.40 4.73 -13.93
CA PRO A 235 1.82 3.41 -14.42
C PRO A 235 1.07 2.26 -13.73
N GLU A 236 1.01 1.13 -14.44
CA GLU A 236 0.31 -0.07 -14.03
C GLU A 236 1.08 -0.87 -12.98
N HIS A 237 0.33 -1.41 -12.04
CA HIS A 237 0.85 -2.34 -11.05
C HIS A 237 0.07 -3.65 -11.08
N MET A 238 0.80 -4.76 -11.06
CA MET A 238 0.26 -6.11 -10.99
C MET A 238 0.10 -6.56 -9.54
N TRP A 239 -1.00 -7.27 -9.33
CA TRP A 239 -1.34 -7.96 -8.09
C TRP A 239 -1.58 -9.41 -8.44
N PHE A 240 -0.58 -10.26 -8.17
CA PHE A 240 -0.55 -11.63 -8.65
C PHE A 240 -0.12 -12.55 -7.51
N GLY A 241 -0.87 -13.61 -7.26
CA GLY A 241 -0.41 -14.61 -6.31
C GLY A 241 -1.46 -15.64 -5.98
N ARG A 242 -1.06 -16.56 -5.11
CA ARG A 242 -1.89 -17.68 -4.73
C ARG A 242 -2.99 -17.32 -3.76
N GLU A 243 -3.97 -18.21 -3.67
CA GLU A 243 -4.99 -18.24 -2.64
C GLU A 243 -4.38 -18.10 -1.22
N LEU A 244 -4.95 -17.19 -0.42
CA LEU A 244 -4.62 -17.02 1.00
C LEU A 244 -5.90 -16.63 1.75
N GLN A 245 -6.87 -17.55 1.86
CA GLN A 245 -8.21 -17.24 2.39
C GLN A 245 -8.21 -16.68 3.82
N ASP A 246 -7.32 -17.15 4.68
CA ASP A 246 -7.29 -16.79 6.10
C ASP A 246 -6.59 -15.45 6.38
N LYS A 247 -5.86 -14.89 5.41
CA LYS A 247 -5.05 -13.68 5.61
C LYS A 247 -5.19 -12.71 4.45
N CYS A 248 -5.41 -11.43 4.75
CA CYS A 248 -5.41 -10.40 3.71
C CYS A 248 -4.08 -10.43 2.93
N VAL A 249 -4.16 -10.52 1.60
CA VAL A 249 -3.02 -10.32 0.70
C VAL A 249 -2.60 -8.85 0.67
N THR A 250 -3.57 -7.96 0.86
CA THR A 250 -3.38 -6.51 1.00
C THR A 250 -3.98 -6.05 2.33
N PRO A 251 -3.15 -5.66 3.32
CA PRO A 251 -3.62 -5.14 4.61
C PRO A 251 -4.46 -3.86 4.48
N LEU A 252 -5.22 -3.53 5.54
CA LEU A 252 -6.09 -2.35 5.56
C LEU A 252 -5.30 -1.04 5.42
N HIS A 253 -5.64 -0.26 4.40
CA HIS A 253 -5.04 1.04 4.09
C HIS A 253 -6.00 1.87 3.23
N ARG A 254 -5.64 3.11 2.91
CA ARG A 254 -6.29 3.96 1.91
C ARG A 254 -5.25 4.67 1.06
N ASP A 255 -5.63 5.05 -0.15
CA ASP A 255 -4.76 5.76 -1.10
C ASP A 255 -5.11 7.24 -1.21
N THR A 256 -4.12 8.07 -1.58
CA THR A 256 -4.31 9.51 -1.85
C THR A 256 -4.82 9.79 -3.27
N ALA A 257 -4.98 8.77 -4.11
CA ALA A 257 -5.49 8.85 -5.47
C ALA A 257 -6.65 7.88 -5.71
N HIS A 258 -7.44 8.10 -6.78
CA HIS A 258 -8.52 7.18 -7.12
C HIS A 258 -7.91 5.89 -7.65
N SER A 259 -8.26 4.76 -7.04
CA SER A 259 -7.71 3.46 -7.41
C SER A 259 -8.65 2.78 -8.40
N VAL A 260 -8.11 2.27 -9.50
CA VAL A 260 -8.83 1.41 -10.43
C VAL A 260 -8.11 0.08 -10.50
N LEU A 261 -8.83 -1.01 -10.23
CA LEU A 261 -8.32 -2.37 -10.26
C LEU A 261 -9.14 -3.21 -11.23
N MET A 262 -8.50 -3.67 -12.29
CA MET A 262 -9.02 -4.59 -13.29
C MET A 262 -8.70 -6.02 -12.87
N HIS A 263 -9.69 -6.91 -12.85
CA HIS A 263 -9.53 -8.27 -12.35
C HIS A 263 -9.68 -9.30 -13.48
N PHE A 264 -8.72 -10.22 -13.60
CA PHE A 264 -8.60 -11.11 -14.77
C PHE A 264 -8.63 -12.59 -14.44
N CYS A 265 -8.12 -13.00 -13.28
CA CYS A 265 -8.10 -14.41 -12.87
C CYS A 265 -8.49 -14.56 -11.40
N GLY A 266 -9.22 -15.64 -11.09
CA GLY A 266 -9.67 -16.00 -9.74
C GLY A 266 -10.75 -15.08 -9.19
N HIS A 267 -10.98 -15.16 -7.87
CA HIS A 267 -11.85 -14.25 -7.15
C HIS A 267 -11.09 -13.45 -6.09
N LYS A 268 -11.32 -12.14 -6.07
CA LYS A 268 -10.71 -11.24 -5.09
C LYS A 268 -11.76 -10.59 -4.22
N LYS A 269 -11.72 -10.88 -2.92
CA LYS A 269 -12.62 -10.26 -1.95
C LYS A 269 -12.01 -8.98 -1.41
N PHE A 270 -12.83 -7.94 -1.31
CA PHE A 270 -12.48 -6.70 -0.62
C PHE A 270 -13.43 -6.45 0.54
N TRP A 271 -12.88 -5.92 1.62
CA TRP A 271 -13.63 -5.13 2.57
C TRP A 271 -13.22 -3.69 2.40
N ILE A 272 -14.19 -2.81 2.18
CA ILE A 272 -13.98 -1.37 2.04
C ILE A 272 -14.77 -0.61 3.11
N TYR A 273 -14.20 0.48 3.59
CA TYR A 273 -14.83 1.34 4.60
C TYR A 273 -14.80 2.78 4.08
N PRO A 274 -15.91 3.53 4.20
CA PRO A 274 -15.93 4.93 3.81
C PRO A 274 -14.97 5.74 4.69
N PRO A 275 -14.40 6.85 4.16
CA PRO A 275 -13.55 7.77 4.91
C PRO A 275 -14.13 8.19 6.28
N SER A 276 -15.45 8.35 6.37
CA SER A 276 -16.14 8.71 7.61
C SER A 276 -15.98 7.70 8.76
N GLN A 277 -15.45 6.50 8.50
CA GLN A 277 -15.13 5.50 9.52
C GLN A 277 -13.65 5.56 9.98
N ALA A 278 -12.89 6.59 9.61
CA ALA A 278 -11.47 6.75 9.98
C ALA A 278 -11.20 6.48 11.47
N ASP A 279 -12.00 7.06 12.37
CA ASP A 279 -11.88 6.87 13.81
C ASP A 279 -12.03 5.41 14.28
N SER A 280 -12.79 4.60 13.54
CA SER A 280 -13.03 3.20 13.86
C SER A 280 -11.96 2.27 13.28
N VAL A 281 -11.28 2.67 12.19
CA VAL A 281 -10.27 1.84 11.50
C VAL A 281 -8.83 2.15 11.89
N TYR A 282 -8.60 3.18 12.71
CA TYR A 282 -7.30 3.53 13.30
C TYR A 282 -6.18 3.74 12.25
N PRO A 283 -6.31 4.75 11.36
CA PRO A 283 -5.24 5.11 10.43
C PRO A 283 -3.98 5.57 11.17
N ILE A 284 -2.81 5.16 10.67
CA ILE A 284 -1.51 5.61 11.16
C ILE A 284 -1.24 7.00 10.56
N LYS A 285 -1.00 8.00 11.40
CA LYS A 285 -0.81 9.40 10.95
C LYS A 285 0.44 9.64 10.12
N ALA A 286 1.47 8.82 10.32
CA ALA A 286 2.67 8.82 9.47
C ALA A 286 2.40 8.01 8.21
N PHE A 287 2.43 8.63 7.03
CA PHE A 287 2.20 7.97 5.74
C PHE A 287 2.82 8.73 4.57
N ASN A 288 2.81 8.13 3.37
CA ASN A 288 3.28 8.73 2.12
C ASN A 288 2.15 8.78 1.07
N SER A 289 2.25 8.09 -0.07
CA SER A 289 1.18 8.01 -1.07
C SER A 289 0.01 7.11 -0.67
N TYR A 290 0.12 6.36 0.42
CA TYR A 290 -0.96 5.55 0.99
C TYR A 290 -0.85 5.50 2.52
N GLN A 291 -1.99 5.48 3.20
CA GLN A 291 -2.10 5.47 4.66
C GLN A 291 -2.54 4.11 5.17
N ARG A 292 -1.67 3.45 5.93
CA ARG A 292 -1.95 2.17 6.59
C ARG A 292 -2.79 2.37 7.84
N CYS A 293 -3.44 1.30 8.29
CA CYS A 293 -4.14 1.26 9.56
C CYS A 293 -3.39 0.39 10.57
N TYR A 294 -3.52 0.71 11.85
CA TYR A 294 -3.08 -0.15 12.95
C TYR A 294 -3.84 -1.48 12.95
N VAL A 295 -5.12 -1.47 12.57
CA VAL A 295 -5.94 -2.67 12.29
C VAL A 295 -5.61 -3.23 10.91
N ALA A 296 -4.35 -3.58 10.68
CA ALA A 296 -3.86 -4.05 9.39
C ALA A 296 -4.58 -5.33 8.89
N TYR A 297 -4.99 -6.19 9.84
CA TYR A 297 -5.71 -7.44 9.58
C TYR A 297 -7.05 -7.44 10.34
N PRO A 298 -8.16 -7.00 9.71
CA PRO A 298 -9.47 -6.89 10.33
C PRO A 298 -10.02 -8.13 11.06
N ARG A 299 -9.60 -9.34 10.66
CA ARG A 299 -10.04 -10.60 11.28
C ARG A 299 -9.22 -11.01 12.51
N ALA A 300 -8.08 -10.37 12.76
CA ALA A 300 -7.12 -10.75 13.80
C ALA A 300 -6.47 -9.49 14.42
N TYR A 301 -7.29 -8.49 14.72
CA TYR A 301 -6.82 -7.23 15.31
C TYR A 301 -6.80 -7.30 16.84
N ASP A 302 -5.98 -6.47 17.46
CA ASP A 302 -5.97 -6.33 18.92
C ASP A 302 -7.20 -5.55 19.39
N THR A 303 -8.14 -6.27 20.00
CA THR A 303 -9.41 -5.70 20.50
C THR A 303 -9.22 -4.79 21.71
N GLN A 304 -8.13 -4.94 22.46
CA GLN A 304 -7.82 -4.09 23.63
C GLN A 304 -7.22 -2.77 23.17
N CYS A 305 -6.29 -2.79 22.22
CA CYS A 305 -5.70 -1.56 21.66
C CYS A 305 -6.66 -0.81 20.73
N TYR A 306 -7.50 -1.53 19.97
CA TYR A 306 -8.35 -0.95 18.91
C TYR A 306 -9.85 -1.25 19.08
N PRO A 307 -10.48 -0.96 20.23
CA PRO A 307 -11.84 -1.38 20.55
C PRO A 307 -12.92 -0.76 19.62
N LYS A 308 -12.70 0.45 19.08
CA LYS A 308 -13.66 1.10 18.18
C LYS A 308 -13.83 0.36 16.85
N PHE A 309 -12.90 -0.52 16.49
CA PHE A 309 -12.99 -1.29 15.25
C PHE A 309 -14.21 -2.23 15.23
N GLN A 310 -14.72 -2.63 16.40
CA GLN A 310 -15.99 -3.35 16.52
C GLN A 310 -17.19 -2.59 15.92
N GLN A 311 -17.09 -1.27 15.82
CA GLN A 311 -18.12 -0.40 15.25
C GLN A 311 -17.94 -0.20 13.73
N ALA A 312 -16.78 -0.60 13.19
CA ALA A 312 -16.50 -0.48 11.77
C ALA A 312 -17.37 -1.47 10.97
N LYS A 313 -18.02 -0.95 9.92
CA LYS A 313 -18.92 -1.72 9.06
C LYS A 313 -18.35 -1.73 7.64
N PRO A 314 -17.77 -2.85 7.18
CA PRO A 314 -17.28 -2.95 5.83
C PRO A 314 -18.44 -3.08 4.84
N LEU A 315 -18.26 -2.52 3.64
CA LEU A 315 -18.94 -3.01 2.45
C LEU A 315 -18.07 -4.13 1.85
N GLU A 316 -18.70 -5.27 1.55
CA GLU A 316 -18.02 -6.42 0.96
C GLU A 316 -18.20 -6.44 -0.56
N ILE A 317 -17.10 -6.67 -1.28
CA ILE A 317 -17.07 -6.84 -2.73
C ILE A 317 -16.36 -8.15 -3.03
N ILE A 318 -16.90 -8.93 -3.96
CA ILE A 318 -16.18 -10.06 -4.57
C ILE A 318 -16.07 -9.74 -6.05
N LEU A 319 -14.83 -9.52 -6.52
CA LEU A 319 -14.55 -9.36 -7.93
C LEU A 319 -14.37 -10.73 -8.57
N ALA A 320 -15.01 -10.93 -9.72
CA ALA A 320 -14.81 -12.06 -10.61
C ALA A 320 -14.01 -11.63 -11.85
N PRO A 321 -13.49 -12.57 -12.67
CA PRO A 321 -12.83 -12.26 -13.92
C PRO A 321 -13.69 -11.40 -14.84
N GLY A 322 -13.17 -10.25 -15.26
CA GLY A 322 -13.87 -9.27 -16.09
C GLY A 322 -14.46 -8.09 -15.32
N ASP A 323 -14.44 -8.13 -13.99
CA ASP A 323 -14.87 -7.00 -13.16
C ASP A 323 -13.77 -5.94 -13.02
N LEU A 324 -14.19 -4.68 -12.95
CA LEU A 324 -13.35 -3.53 -12.63
C LEU A 324 -13.87 -2.88 -11.35
N LEU A 325 -12.99 -2.73 -10.35
CA LEU A 325 -13.26 -1.97 -9.13
C LEU A 325 -12.66 -0.58 -9.25
N MET A 326 -13.48 0.45 -9.11
CA MET A 326 -13.04 1.82 -8.90
C MET A 326 -13.33 2.23 -7.46
N LEU A 327 -12.29 2.63 -6.74
CA LEU A 327 -12.36 3.17 -5.38
C LEU A 327 -11.96 4.63 -5.40
N PRO A 328 -12.85 5.55 -4.98
CA PRO A 328 -12.47 6.94 -4.81
C PRO A 328 -11.35 7.10 -3.77
N ALA A 329 -10.47 8.07 -3.98
CA ALA A 329 -9.41 8.40 -3.04
C ALA A 329 -9.97 8.59 -1.62
N GLY A 330 -9.21 8.13 -0.62
CA GLY A 330 -9.62 8.18 0.79
C GLY A 330 -10.36 6.94 1.31
N TRP A 331 -10.94 6.09 0.44
CA TRP A 331 -11.61 4.86 0.88
C TRP A 331 -10.60 3.86 1.47
N PHE A 332 -10.89 3.41 2.70
CA PHE A 332 -10.12 2.35 3.33
C PHE A 332 -10.49 1.01 2.70
N HIS A 333 -9.51 0.16 2.45
CA HIS A 333 -9.72 -1.14 1.84
C HIS A 333 -8.64 -2.14 2.22
N CYS A 334 -9.05 -3.41 2.28
CA CYS A 334 -8.18 -4.57 2.39
C CYS A 334 -8.70 -5.67 1.47
N ALA A 335 -7.84 -6.60 1.08
CA ALA A 335 -8.18 -7.63 0.09
C ALA A 335 -7.70 -9.02 0.48
N TRP A 336 -8.47 -10.03 0.07
CA TRP A 336 -8.15 -11.45 0.13
C TRP A 336 -8.16 -12.03 -1.29
N ALA A 337 -7.23 -12.95 -1.54
CA ALA A 337 -7.28 -13.83 -2.69
C ALA A 337 -8.06 -15.08 -2.26
N LEU A 338 -9.26 -15.27 -2.83
CA LEU A 338 -10.10 -16.45 -2.53
C LEU A 338 -9.67 -17.66 -3.35
N ASP A 339 -9.03 -17.42 -4.49
CA ASP A 339 -8.35 -18.38 -5.35
C ASP A 339 -6.98 -17.80 -5.76
N ASP A 340 -6.27 -18.46 -6.66
CA ASP A 340 -5.14 -17.83 -7.34
C ASP A 340 -5.63 -16.64 -8.19
N VAL A 341 -5.07 -15.45 -7.95
CA VAL A 341 -5.59 -14.19 -8.51
C VAL A 341 -4.58 -13.45 -9.34
N PHE A 342 -5.05 -12.82 -10.41
CA PHE A 342 -4.30 -11.82 -11.19
C PHE A 342 -5.15 -10.57 -11.41
N SER A 343 -4.60 -9.41 -11.04
CA SER A 343 -5.23 -8.10 -11.23
C SER A 343 -4.20 -7.06 -11.67
N VAL A 344 -4.65 -6.06 -12.43
CA VAL A 344 -3.83 -4.91 -12.80
C VAL A 344 -4.51 -3.65 -12.30
N SER A 345 -3.77 -2.77 -11.63
CA SER A 345 -4.29 -1.50 -11.14
C SER A 345 -3.59 -0.29 -11.76
N ARG A 346 -4.33 0.81 -11.84
CA ARG A 346 -3.83 2.16 -12.16
C ARG A 346 -4.45 3.15 -11.17
N PHE A 347 -3.73 4.22 -10.85
CA PHE A 347 -4.32 5.36 -10.15
C PHE A 347 -4.79 6.42 -11.16
N ILE A 348 -5.91 7.09 -10.85
CA ILE A 348 -6.36 8.31 -11.51
C ILE A 348 -6.13 9.47 -10.54
N GLY A 349 -5.55 10.57 -11.04
CA GLY A 349 -5.29 11.77 -10.23
C GLY A 349 -6.56 12.38 -9.62
N LEU A 350 -6.42 13.07 -8.48
CA LEU A 350 -7.55 13.69 -7.74
C LEU A 350 -8.38 14.68 -8.57
N ASN A 351 -7.76 15.30 -9.58
CA ASN A 351 -8.49 15.98 -10.65
C ASN A 351 -8.48 15.08 -11.90
N PRO A 352 -9.55 14.31 -12.15
CA PRO A 352 -9.59 13.38 -13.27
C PRO A 352 -9.50 14.07 -14.65
N PHE A 353 -9.68 15.39 -14.69
CA PHE A 353 -9.66 16.21 -15.92
C PHE A 353 -8.42 17.10 -16.07
N ALA A 354 -7.50 17.12 -15.09
CA ALA A 354 -6.24 17.83 -15.23
C ALA A 354 -5.31 17.04 -16.17
N LYS A 355 -5.59 17.03 -17.47
CA LYS A 355 -4.59 16.63 -18.47
C LYS A 355 -3.43 17.62 -18.38
N ASN A 356 -2.22 17.08 -18.29
CA ASN A 356 -0.92 17.75 -18.13
C ASN A 356 -0.86 19.19 -18.69
N LEU A 357 -0.86 20.18 -17.80
CA LEU A 357 -0.32 21.52 -18.10
C LEU A 357 1.22 21.53 -18.20
N SER A 358 1.88 20.39 -17.94
CA SER A 358 3.34 20.25 -17.93
C SER A 358 3.93 19.62 -19.20
N ALA A 359 3.14 19.36 -20.24
CA ALA A 359 3.64 18.81 -21.51
C ALA A 359 3.74 19.86 -22.64
N GLN A 360 3.69 21.15 -22.33
CA GLN A 360 3.92 22.26 -23.29
C GLN A 360 5.06 23.20 -22.84
N ALA A 361 5.97 22.71 -22.01
CA ALA A 361 7.18 23.44 -21.64
C ALA A 361 8.41 22.54 -21.74
N GLU A 362 8.69 22.06 -22.95
CA GLU A 362 10.04 21.80 -23.46
C GLU A 362 10.14 22.31 -24.89
#